data_AF-S9QH46-F1
#
_entry.id   AF-S9QH46-F1
#
_cell.length_a   1.000
_cell.length_b   1.000
_cell.length_c   1.000
_cell.angle_alpha   90.00
_cell.angle_beta   90.00
_cell.angle_gamma   90.00
#
_symmetry.space_group_name_H-M   'P 1'
#
loop_
_entity.id
_entity.type
_entity.pdbx_description
1 polymer ?
#
loop_
_entity_poly.entity_id
_entity_poly.type
_entity_poly.pdbx_seq_one_letter_code
_entity_poly.pdbx_strand_id
1 'polypeptide(L)'
;MIEVAAALQPGANVLDLGCGEGRNSLYLATQGFKVTAVDLSKNAIAKLNHMSERAGVAVKTIVTDLMDLEFTEEYDAILAHGLPAWMKREDWQTLFARAREKTRPGGFNMSSAKYFTPEYPEAEAFRNSGFPHSVGPLELKHFYSDWEIVRYDRYVKWERHPGAPTHPYPMDKLVARKPGNPSAPPARIQLVPIKDRQLPEEILSKLEVGMSLEKVLGLCGEPDAVETFVAEGLQYGVFTRESAGGYKIHFYFFGRTMLEFVDGRMRSRNDYLSEPMRIHY
;
A
#
# COMPACT_ATOMS: atom_id res chain seq x y z
N MET A 1 0.69 -1.51 -2.43
CA MET A 1 -0.72 -1.81 -2.74
C MET A 1 -0.84 -2.15 -4.22
N ILE A 2 -0.10 -3.12 -4.72
CA ILE A 2 -0.13 -3.54 -6.15
C ILE A 2 -0.06 -5.06 -6.28
N GLU A 3 -0.15 -5.74 -5.14
CA GLU A 3 -0.11 -7.21 -4.97
C GLU A 3 -1.32 -7.96 -5.50
N VAL A 4 -2.31 -7.30 -6.11
CA VAL A 4 -3.36 -8.00 -6.87
C VAL A 4 -3.05 -8.01 -8.36
N ALA A 5 -2.02 -7.29 -8.82
CA ALA A 5 -1.71 -7.14 -10.24
C ALA A 5 -1.66 -8.50 -10.96
N ALA A 6 -0.99 -9.50 -10.40
CA ALA A 6 -0.90 -10.80 -11.07
C ALA A 6 -2.15 -11.71 -10.90
N ALA A 7 -3.17 -11.27 -10.15
CA ALA A 7 -4.48 -11.92 -10.10
C ALA A 7 -5.48 -11.28 -11.08
N LEU A 8 -5.14 -10.12 -11.65
CA LEU A 8 -5.97 -9.44 -12.64
C LEU A 8 -5.72 -10.00 -14.03
N GLN A 9 -6.78 -10.04 -14.84
CA GLN A 9 -6.66 -10.41 -16.24
C GLN A 9 -5.90 -9.32 -17.02
N PRO A 10 -5.16 -9.68 -18.08
CA PRO A 10 -4.54 -8.69 -18.97
C PRO A 10 -5.56 -7.64 -19.44
N GLY A 11 -5.20 -6.35 -19.37
CA GLY A 11 -6.09 -5.26 -19.77
C GLY A 11 -7.23 -4.94 -18.81
N ALA A 12 -7.20 -5.48 -17.58
CA ALA A 12 -8.13 -5.14 -16.51
C ALA A 12 -8.24 -3.62 -16.28
N ASN A 13 -9.45 -3.17 -15.91
CA ASN A 13 -9.76 -1.78 -15.62
C ASN A 13 -9.51 -1.47 -14.14
N VAL A 14 -8.65 -0.50 -13.87
CA VAL A 14 -8.14 -0.21 -12.52
C VAL A 14 -8.31 1.27 -12.18
N LEU A 15 -8.84 1.55 -10.99
CA LEU A 15 -8.99 2.91 -10.46
C LEU A 15 -8.08 3.12 -9.24
N ASP A 16 -7.20 4.12 -9.29
CA ASP A 16 -6.37 4.54 -8.15
C ASP A 16 -6.90 5.86 -7.57
N LEU A 17 -7.56 5.77 -6.41
CA LEU A 17 -8.17 6.89 -5.68
C LEU A 17 -7.13 7.52 -4.73
N GLY A 18 -6.84 8.80 -4.93
CA GLY A 18 -5.78 9.49 -4.19
C GLY A 18 -4.40 8.98 -4.62
N CYS A 19 -4.14 8.97 -5.94
CA CYS A 19 -2.95 8.33 -6.50
C CYS A 19 -1.64 9.04 -6.15
N GLY A 20 -1.69 10.27 -5.62
CA GLY A 20 -0.54 11.12 -5.40
C GLY A 20 0.25 11.32 -6.69
N GLU A 21 1.58 11.21 -6.61
CA GLU A 21 2.46 11.29 -7.79
C GLU A 21 2.38 10.05 -8.69
N GLY A 22 1.55 9.06 -8.33
CA GLY A 22 1.16 7.96 -9.21
C GLY A 22 2.15 6.79 -9.27
N ARG A 23 2.90 6.52 -8.19
CA ARG A 23 3.79 5.35 -8.11
C ARG A 23 3.05 4.04 -8.41
N ASN A 24 1.85 3.86 -7.85
CA ASN A 24 1.06 2.65 -8.11
C ASN A 24 0.45 2.69 -9.52
N SER A 25 -0.16 3.82 -9.91
CA SER A 25 -0.74 4.02 -11.25
C SER A 25 0.24 3.74 -12.37
N LEU A 26 1.45 4.29 -12.30
CA LEU A 26 2.50 4.10 -13.28
C LEU A 26 2.89 2.62 -13.37
N TYR A 27 3.18 1.98 -12.23
CA TYR A 27 3.47 0.55 -12.20
C TYR A 27 2.36 -0.27 -12.85
N LEU A 28 1.10 -0.06 -12.44
CA LEU A 28 -0.04 -0.81 -12.98
C LEU A 28 -0.21 -0.59 -14.48
N ALA A 29 0.01 0.62 -14.98
CA ALA A 29 -0.02 0.91 -16.41
C ALA A 29 1.11 0.20 -17.18
N THR A 30 2.33 0.12 -16.60
CA THR A 30 3.42 -0.67 -17.19
C THR A 30 3.14 -2.18 -17.23
N GLN A 31 2.22 -2.68 -16.39
CA GLN A 31 1.75 -4.06 -16.45
C GLN A 31 0.65 -4.27 -17.51
N GLY A 32 0.28 -3.24 -18.28
CA GLY A 32 -0.73 -3.32 -19.34
C GLY A 32 -2.18 -3.16 -18.87
N PHE A 33 -2.41 -2.68 -17.64
CA PHE A 33 -3.76 -2.38 -17.15
C PHE A 33 -4.27 -1.05 -17.67
N LYS A 34 -5.61 -0.92 -17.78
CA LYS A 34 -6.28 0.34 -18.09
C LYS A 34 -6.44 1.12 -16.79
N VAL A 35 -5.54 2.08 -16.55
CA VAL A 35 -5.48 2.80 -15.28
C VAL A 35 -6.17 4.15 -15.39
N THR A 36 -7.13 4.39 -14.49
CA THR A 36 -7.63 5.73 -14.16
C THR A 36 -7.04 6.15 -12.81
N ALA A 37 -6.39 7.30 -12.75
CA ALA A 37 -5.70 7.81 -11.57
C ALA A 37 -6.29 9.17 -11.17
N VAL A 38 -6.75 9.29 -9.93
CA VAL A 38 -7.46 10.48 -9.44
C VAL A 38 -6.76 11.06 -8.22
N ASP A 39 -6.50 12.36 -8.24
CA ASP A 39 -5.96 13.08 -7.08
C ASP A 39 -6.37 14.56 -7.12
N LEU A 40 -6.51 15.20 -5.97
CA LEU A 40 -6.81 16.63 -5.87
C LEU A 40 -5.62 17.51 -6.29
N SER A 41 -4.39 16.98 -6.15
CA SER A 41 -3.15 17.70 -6.44
C SER A 41 -2.85 17.76 -7.93
N LYS A 42 -3.09 18.95 -8.53
CA LYS A 42 -2.66 19.27 -9.91
C LYS A 42 -1.19 18.98 -10.16
N ASN A 43 -0.33 19.28 -9.20
CA ASN A 43 1.12 19.08 -9.32
C ASN A 43 1.47 17.59 -9.35
N ALA A 44 0.80 16.77 -8.52
CA ALA A 44 1.05 15.34 -8.48
C ALA A 44 0.59 14.66 -9.79
N ILE A 45 -0.58 15.05 -10.30
CA ILE A 45 -1.08 14.59 -11.60
C ILE A 45 -0.17 15.03 -12.76
N ALA A 46 0.34 16.27 -12.74
CA ALA A 46 1.28 16.73 -13.77
C ALA A 46 2.57 15.90 -13.79
N LYS A 47 3.10 15.53 -12.62
CA LYS A 47 4.26 14.63 -12.51
C LYS A 47 3.94 13.23 -13.06
N LEU A 48 2.80 12.66 -12.69
CA LEU A 48 2.35 11.36 -13.20
C LEU A 48 2.22 11.37 -14.74
N ASN A 49 1.62 12.41 -15.32
CA ASN A 49 1.50 12.55 -16.77
C ASN A 49 2.87 12.58 -17.44
N HIS A 50 3.79 13.41 -16.94
CA HIS A 50 5.16 13.47 -17.44
C HIS A 50 5.87 12.11 -17.41
N MET A 51 5.74 11.37 -16.30
CA MET A 51 6.36 10.05 -16.18
C MET A 51 5.69 8.98 -17.03
N SER A 52 4.37 9.05 -17.20
CA SER A 52 3.61 8.13 -18.05
C SER A 52 4.02 8.30 -19.52
N GLU A 53 4.14 9.54 -20.00
CA GLU A 53 4.64 9.87 -21.34
C GLU A 53 6.05 9.31 -21.56
N ARG A 54 6.97 9.53 -20.61
CA ARG A 54 8.35 9.02 -20.69
C ARG A 54 8.45 7.50 -20.62
N ALA A 55 7.56 6.86 -19.87
CA ALA A 55 7.49 5.41 -19.77
C ALA A 55 6.76 4.78 -20.97
N GLY A 56 6.17 5.59 -21.85
CA GLY A 56 5.44 5.11 -23.03
C GLY A 56 4.13 4.39 -22.68
N VAL A 57 3.50 4.75 -21.55
CA VAL A 57 2.25 4.14 -21.08
C VAL A 57 1.13 5.16 -20.97
N ALA A 58 -0.10 4.72 -21.17
CA ALA A 58 -1.27 5.56 -21.04
C ALA A 58 -1.86 5.44 -19.62
N VAL A 59 -2.09 6.58 -18.97
CA VAL A 59 -2.85 6.69 -17.72
C VAL A 59 -3.92 7.77 -17.90
N LYS A 60 -5.17 7.44 -17.63
CA LYS A 60 -6.27 8.43 -17.61
C LYS A 60 -6.22 9.18 -16.28
N THR A 61 -5.74 10.42 -16.29
CA THR A 61 -5.65 11.22 -15.05
C THR A 61 -6.82 12.17 -14.88
N ILE A 62 -7.32 12.30 -13.64
CA ILE A 62 -8.39 13.23 -13.29
C ILE A 62 -7.94 14.04 -12.07
N VAL A 63 -8.00 15.38 -12.19
CA VAL A 63 -7.81 16.29 -11.05
C VAL A 63 -9.18 16.67 -10.48
N THR A 64 -9.53 16.13 -9.33
CA THR A 64 -10.79 16.46 -8.64
C THR A 64 -10.70 16.13 -7.16
N ASP A 65 -11.58 16.73 -6.35
CA ASP A 65 -11.93 16.15 -5.06
C ASP A 65 -12.60 14.79 -5.30
N LEU A 66 -12.25 13.79 -4.50
CA LEU A 66 -12.77 12.43 -4.63
C LEU A 66 -14.26 12.35 -4.28
N MET A 67 -14.78 13.30 -3.50
CA MET A 67 -16.21 13.38 -3.21
C MET A 67 -17.01 13.82 -4.43
N ASP A 68 -16.44 14.68 -5.27
CA ASP A 68 -17.02 15.15 -6.52
C ASP A 68 -16.78 14.19 -7.71
N LEU A 69 -15.98 13.13 -7.51
CA LEU A 69 -15.69 12.15 -8.55
C LEU A 69 -16.94 11.33 -8.95
N GLU A 70 -17.28 11.38 -10.23
CA GLU A 70 -18.26 10.48 -10.84
C GLU A 70 -17.60 9.19 -11.36
N PHE A 71 -18.08 8.04 -10.87
CA PHE A 71 -17.63 6.73 -11.32
C PHE A 71 -18.38 6.35 -12.61
N THR A 72 -17.73 6.62 -13.74
CA THR A 72 -18.30 6.44 -15.09
C THR A 72 -18.20 5.00 -15.62
N GLU A 73 -17.37 4.16 -15.01
CA GLU A 73 -17.11 2.79 -15.45
C GLU A 73 -17.21 1.81 -14.26
N GLU A 74 -17.20 0.51 -14.58
CA GLU A 74 -16.96 -0.54 -13.59
C GLU A 74 -15.50 -1.00 -13.65
N TYR A 75 -14.98 -1.40 -12.49
CA TYR A 75 -13.55 -1.69 -12.30
C TYR A 75 -13.32 -3.13 -11.84
N ASP A 76 -12.25 -3.73 -12.33
CA ASP A 76 -11.75 -5.02 -11.87
C ASP A 76 -10.93 -4.87 -10.59
N ALA A 77 -10.31 -3.71 -10.38
CA ALA A 77 -9.69 -3.34 -9.11
C ALA A 77 -9.83 -1.84 -8.81
N ILE A 78 -10.04 -1.50 -7.56
CA ILE A 78 -10.01 -0.13 -7.06
C ILE A 78 -9.07 -0.06 -5.86
N LEU A 79 -8.21 0.95 -5.84
CA LEU A 79 -7.15 1.13 -4.85
C LEU A 79 -7.32 2.46 -4.13
N ALA A 80 -7.03 2.46 -2.83
CA ALA A 80 -6.98 3.65 -1.98
C ALA A 80 -5.85 3.50 -0.96
N HIS A 81 -4.62 3.83 -1.37
CA HIS A 81 -3.42 3.60 -0.57
C HIS A 81 -3.07 4.81 0.31
N GLY A 82 -3.25 4.67 1.63
CA GLY A 82 -2.91 5.72 2.59
C GLY A 82 -3.90 6.88 2.59
N LEU A 83 -5.06 6.71 1.96
CA LEU A 83 -6.07 7.75 1.76
C LEU A 83 -6.99 7.98 2.97
N PRO A 84 -7.57 6.96 3.64
CA PRO A 84 -8.64 7.20 4.63
C PRO A 84 -8.26 8.12 5.79
N ALA A 85 -6.98 8.15 6.17
CA ALA A 85 -6.47 9.02 7.24
C ALA A 85 -6.42 10.52 6.87
N TRP A 86 -6.69 10.88 5.61
CA TRP A 86 -6.70 12.26 5.09
C TRP A 86 -8.10 12.72 4.66
N MET A 87 -9.13 12.01 5.11
CA MET A 87 -10.54 12.31 4.80
C MET A 87 -11.35 12.25 6.09
N LYS A 88 -12.53 12.88 6.14
CA LYS A 88 -13.44 12.63 7.26
C LYS A 88 -13.91 11.16 7.22
N ARG A 89 -14.29 10.65 8.39
CA ARG A 89 -14.77 9.27 8.53
C ARG A 89 -15.93 8.99 7.57
N GLU A 90 -16.91 9.88 7.55
CA GLU A 90 -18.11 9.74 6.72
C GLU A 90 -17.81 9.84 5.23
N ASP A 91 -16.82 10.67 4.86
CA ASP A 91 -16.44 10.89 3.46
C ASP A 91 -15.75 9.65 2.87
N TRP A 92 -14.77 9.07 3.57
CA TRP A 92 -14.12 7.86 3.04
C TRP A 92 -15.08 6.67 3.03
N GLN A 93 -15.98 6.55 4.02
CA GLN A 93 -17.01 5.50 4.03
C GLN A 93 -17.96 5.65 2.84
N THR A 94 -18.39 6.88 2.54
CA THR A 94 -19.23 7.18 1.37
C THR A 94 -18.50 6.89 0.05
N LEU A 95 -17.23 7.31 -0.07
CA LEU A 95 -16.40 7.00 -1.22
C LEU A 95 -16.22 5.49 -1.40
N PHE A 96 -15.96 4.74 -0.34
CA PHE A 96 -15.74 3.30 -0.40
C PHE A 96 -17.04 2.54 -0.68
N ALA A 97 -18.20 3.04 -0.24
CA ALA A 97 -19.49 2.47 -0.63
C ALA A 97 -19.71 2.59 -2.15
N ARG A 98 -19.42 3.75 -2.75
CA ARG A 98 -19.45 3.94 -4.22
C ARG A 98 -18.43 3.04 -4.92
N ALA A 99 -17.21 2.91 -4.38
CA ALA A 99 -16.20 2.00 -4.90
C ALA A 99 -16.69 0.53 -4.88
N ARG A 100 -17.30 0.07 -3.77
CA ARG A 100 -17.91 -1.26 -3.65
C ARG A 100 -18.99 -1.50 -4.70
N GLU A 101 -19.85 -0.51 -4.94
CA GLU A 101 -20.86 -0.58 -5.99
C GLU A 101 -20.23 -0.79 -7.37
N LYS A 102 -19.22 0.02 -7.70
CA LYS A 102 -18.56 0.09 -9.02
C LYS A 102 -17.49 -0.97 -9.26
N THR A 103 -17.20 -1.78 -8.26
CA THR A 103 -16.32 -2.95 -8.42
C THR A 103 -17.13 -4.08 -9.05
N ARG A 104 -16.60 -4.74 -10.07
CA ARG A 104 -17.24 -5.90 -10.70
C ARG A 104 -17.30 -7.10 -9.74
N PRO A 105 -18.28 -8.01 -9.86
CA PRO A 105 -18.24 -9.29 -9.18
C PRO A 105 -16.92 -10.03 -9.43
N GLY A 106 -16.27 -10.49 -8.36
CA GLY A 106 -14.94 -11.09 -8.41
C GLY A 106 -13.78 -10.10 -8.49
N GLY A 107 -14.04 -8.79 -8.65
CA GLY A 107 -13.04 -7.73 -8.61
C GLY A 107 -12.59 -7.39 -7.19
N PHE A 108 -11.57 -6.52 -7.08
CA PHE A 108 -10.88 -6.25 -5.83
C PHE A 108 -11.02 -4.80 -5.37
N ASN A 109 -11.18 -4.61 -4.07
CA ASN A 109 -10.91 -3.35 -3.41
C ASN A 109 -9.68 -3.50 -2.52
N MET A 110 -8.76 -2.54 -2.60
CA MET A 110 -7.54 -2.56 -1.81
C MET A 110 -7.35 -1.23 -1.10
N SER A 111 -7.16 -1.25 0.21
CA SER A 111 -6.86 -0.04 0.96
C SER A 111 -5.81 -0.26 2.02
N SER A 112 -5.07 0.79 2.35
CA SER A 112 -4.30 0.82 3.58
C SER A 112 -4.58 2.12 4.30
N ALA A 113 -4.74 2.08 5.61
CA ALA A 113 -4.98 3.25 6.40
C ALA A 113 -4.14 3.21 7.67
N LYS A 114 -3.47 4.32 7.94
CA LYS A 114 -2.89 4.55 9.26
C LYS A 114 -4.01 4.97 10.20
N TYR A 115 -3.90 4.58 11.45
CA TYR A 115 -4.82 4.99 12.51
C TYR A 115 -4.04 5.30 13.77
N PHE A 116 -4.70 5.96 14.72
CA PHE A 116 -4.06 6.46 15.93
C PHE A 116 -4.71 5.88 17.17
N THR A 117 -3.90 5.70 18.21
CA THR A 117 -4.30 5.11 19.50
C THR A 117 -3.66 5.92 20.63
N PRO A 118 -4.06 5.75 21.90
CA PRO A 118 -3.36 6.38 23.01
C PRO A 118 -1.86 6.02 23.06
N GLU A 119 -1.49 4.80 22.67
CA GLU A 119 -0.09 4.35 22.60
C GLU A 119 0.67 4.98 21.41
N TYR A 120 -0.02 5.17 20.29
CA TYR A 120 0.52 5.77 19.07
C TYR A 120 -0.33 6.99 18.67
N PRO A 121 -0.12 8.15 19.33
CA PRO A 121 -0.92 9.34 19.08
C PRO A 121 -0.61 9.96 17.72
N GLU A 122 -1.50 10.82 17.25
CA GLU A 122 -1.36 11.45 15.94
C GLU A 122 -0.11 12.32 15.85
N ALA A 123 0.50 12.39 14.67
CA ALA A 123 1.54 13.39 14.42
C ALA A 123 0.91 14.79 14.32
N GLU A 124 1.70 15.84 14.58
CA GLU A 124 1.22 17.23 14.55
C GLU A 124 0.57 17.61 13.22
N ALA A 125 1.15 17.17 12.09
CA ALA A 125 0.60 17.40 10.77
C ALA A 125 -0.83 16.84 10.61
N PHE A 126 -1.16 15.70 11.24
CA PHE A 126 -2.51 15.12 11.19
C PHE A 126 -3.49 15.91 12.06
N ARG A 127 -3.09 16.28 13.28
CA ARG A 127 -3.90 17.15 14.13
C ARG A 127 -4.26 18.45 13.42
N ASN A 128 -3.30 19.04 12.72
CA ASN A 128 -3.47 20.30 12.00
C ASN A 128 -4.25 20.13 10.67
N SER A 129 -4.37 18.90 10.15
CA SER A 129 -5.12 18.63 8.92
C SER A 129 -6.64 18.70 9.09
N GLY A 130 -7.15 18.62 10.33
CA GLY A 130 -8.58 18.61 10.62
C GLY A 130 -9.27 17.25 10.43
N PHE A 131 -8.50 16.17 10.22
CA PHE A 131 -8.99 14.80 10.08
C PHE A 131 -8.47 13.86 11.19
N PRO A 132 -8.57 14.22 12.48
CA PRO A 132 -8.16 13.31 13.55
C PRO A 132 -9.09 12.09 13.59
N HIS A 133 -8.55 10.91 13.90
CA HIS A 133 -9.30 9.67 14.12
C HIS A 133 -10.24 9.23 12.98
N SER A 134 -9.92 9.55 11.72
CA SER A 134 -10.75 9.20 10.55
C SER A 134 -11.03 7.71 10.38
N VAL A 135 -10.08 6.87 10.77
CA VAL A 135 -10.20 5.41 10.72
C VAL A 135 -9.69 4.81 12.03
N GLY A 136 -10.41 3.83 12.56
CA GLY A 136 -10.05 3.07 13.74
C GLY A 136 -9.46 1.69 13.43
N PRO A 137 -8.93 1.00 14.46
CA PRO A 137 -8.46 -0.37 14.30
C PRO A 137 -9.62 -1.28 13.84
N LEU A 138 -9.35 -2.19 12.89
CA LEU A 138 -10.34 -3.16 12.37
C LEU A 138 -11.48 -2.56 11.55
N GLU A 139 -11.58 -1.24 11.42
CA GLU A 139 -12.72 -0.60 10.77
C GLU A 139 -12.77 -0.91 9.27
N LEU A 140 -11.62 -0.92 8.59
CA LEU A 140 -11.55 -1.34 7.18
C LEU A 140 -12.02 -2.78 6.99
N LYS A 141 -11.62 -3.69 7.89
CA LYS A 141 -12.04 -5.10 7.84
C LYS A 141 -13.54 -5.24 8.06
N HIS A 142 -14.09 -4.50 9.02
CA HIS A 142 -15.53 -4.52 9.30
C HIS A 142 -16.35 -3.98 8.13
N PHE A 143 -15.89 -2.89 7.50
CA PHE A 143 -16.56 -2.27 6.34
C PHE A 143 -16.71 -3.24 5.15
N TYR A 144 -15.74 -4.15 4.96
CA TYR A 144 -15.75 -5.17 3.91
C TYR A 144 -16.14 -6.57 4.43
N SER A 145 -16.82 -6.67 5.58
CA SER A 145 -17.11 -7.96 6.23
C SER A 145 -18.05 -8.89 5.44
N ASP A 146 -18.81 -8.33 4.49
CA ASP A 146 -19.67 -9.08 3.56
C ASP A 146 -18.95 -9.46 2.24
N TRP A 147 -17.66 -9.12 2.12
CA TRP A 147 -16.80 -9.50 1.00
C TRP A 147 -15.80 -10.57 1.45
N GLU A 148 -15.17 -11.23 0.49
CA GLU A 148 -14.05 -12.12 0.79
C GLU A 148 -12.84 -11.27 1.19
N ILE A 149 -12.43 -11.33 2.46
CA ILE A 149 -11.20 -10.70 2.94
C ILE A 149 -10.02 -11.56 2.51
N VAL A 150 -9.44 -11.24 1.35
CA VAL A 150 -8.28 -11.96 0.80
C VAL A 150 -7.06 -11.69 1.68
N ARG A 151 -6.75 -10.44 2.00
CA ARG A 151 -5.58 -10.13 2.82
C ARG A 151 -5.95 -9.09 3.84
N TYR A 152 -5.49 -9.28 5.06
CA TYR A 152 -5.61 -8.26 6.08
C TYR A 152 -4.41 -8.28 7.03
N ASP A 153 -3.50 -7.33 6.84
CA ASP A 153 -2.36 -7.15 7.73
C ASP A 153 -2.63 -6.01 8.71
N ARG A 154 -2.12 -6.20 9.93
CA ARG A 154 -1.98 -5.14 10.92
C ARG A 154 -0.54 -5.09 11.38
N TYR A 155 0.05 -3.91 11.37
CA TYR A 155 1.42 -3.72 11.82
C TYR A 155 1.65 -2.29 12.30
N VAL A 156 2.62 -2.12 13.20
CA VAL A 156 3.15 -0.80 13.55
C VAL A 156 4.30 -0.49 12.61
N LYS A 157 4.15 0.55 11.80
CA LYS A 157 5.16 0.99 10.85
C LYS A 157 6.01 2.09 11.47
N TRP A 158 7.32 1.84 11.51
CA TRP A 158 8.35 2.81 11.83
C TRP A 158 8.95 3.32 10.54
N GLU A 159 8.61 4.56 10.18
CA GLU A 159 9.14 5.20 8.99
C GLU A 159 9.74 6.55 9.28
N ARG A 160 10.57 7.01 8.34
CA ARG A 160 11.19 8.31 8.37
C ARG A 160 10.88 9.05 7.08
N HIS A 161 10.45 10.30 7.22
CA HIS A 161 10.27 11.22 6.10
C HIS A 161 11.43 12.22 6.04
N PRO A 162 11.73 12.79 4.85
CA PRO A 162 12.66 13.91 4.75
C PRO A 162 12.26 15.03 5.72
N GLY A 163 13.19 15.46 6.59
CA GLY A 163 12.95 16.54 7.56
C GLY A 163 12.24 16.12 8.87
N ALA A 164 11.87 14.85 9.04
CA ALA A 164 11.24 14.35 10.27
C ALA A 164 12.06 13.23 10.95
N PRO A 165 11.98 13.07 12.28
CA PRO A 165 12.50 11.89 12.96
C PRO A 165 11.69 10.64 12.59
N THR A 166 12.27 9.47 12.84
CA THR A 166 11.53 8.20 12.74
C THR A 166 10.38 8.22 13.73
N HIS A 167 9.17 7.87 13.28
CA HIS A 167 7.98 7.80 14.12
C HIS A 167 7.16 6.55 13.81
N PRO A 168 6.58 5.91 14.84
CA PRO A 168 5.70 4.78 14.66
C PRO A 168 4.24 5.21 14.43
N TYR A 169 3.51 4.44 13.65
CA TYR A 169 2.06 4.45 13.68
C TYR A 169 1.48 3.08 13.27
N PRO A 170 0.33 2.68 13.83
CA PRO A 170 -0.41 1.51 13.38
C PRO A 170 -0.95 1.69 11.96
N MET A 171 -0.94 0.60 11.20
CA MET A 171 -1.46 0.53 9.84
C MET A 171 -2.32 -0.73 9.69
N ASP A 172 -3.49 -0.54 9.10
CA ASP A 172 -4.28 -1.61 8.52
C ASP A 172 -4.02 -1.65 7.02
N LYS A 173 -3.89 -2.86 6.47
CA LYS A 173 -3.78 -3.09 5.03
C LYS A 173 -4.77 -4.19 4.64
N LEU A 174 -5.65 -3.86 3.71
CA LEU A 174 -6.76 -4.70 3.27
C LEU A 174 -6.69 -4.96 1.77
N VAL A 175 -6.94 -6.21 1.39
CA VAL A 175 -7.39 -6.62 0.05
C VAL A 175 -8.67 -7.41 0.24
N ALA A 176 -9.77 -6.93 -0.34
CA ALA A 176 -11.09 -7.58 -0.32
C ALA A 176 -11.55 -7.86 -1.74
N ARG A 177 -12.21 -9.00 -1.95
CA ARG A 177 -12.76 -9.41 -3.24
C ARG A 177 -14.28 -9.43 -3.19
N LYS A 178 -14.92 -8.81 -4.18
CA LYS A 178 -16.38 -8.79 -4.29
C LYS A 178 -16.88 -10.21 -4.59
N PRO A 179 -17.86 -10.74 -3.84
CA PRO A 179 -18.48 -12.01 -4.18
C PRO A 179 -19.10 -11.97 -5.60
N GLY A 180 -19.18 -13.14 -6.26
CA GLY A 180 -19.98 -13.30 -7.49
C GLY A 180 -19.24 -13.63 -8.79
N ASN A 181 -17.98 -14.08 -8.76
CA ASN A 181 -17.34 -14.72 -9.93
C ASN A 181 -16.65 -16.05 -9.54
N PRO A 182 -17.33 -17.20 -9.69
CA PRO A 182 -16.76 -18.51 -9.35
C PRO A 182 -15.64 -18.98 -10.29
N SER A 183 -15.44 -18.32 -11.45
CA SER A 183 -14.51 -18.75 -12.49
C SER A 183 -13.10 -18.17 -12.36
N ALA A 184 -12.93 -17.07 -11.62
CA ALA A 184 -11.61 -16.51 -11.38
C ALA A 184 -10.94 -17.24 -10.21
N PRO A 185 -9.72 -17.79 -10.41
CA PRO A 185 -9.05 -18.62 -9.40
C PRO A 185 -8.95 -17.85 -8.07
N PRO A 186 -9.10 -18.54 -6.92
CA PRO A 186 -8.96 -17.89 -5.63
C PRO A 186 -7.55 -17.30 -5.52
N ALA A 187 -7.45 -16.06 -5.05
CA ALA A 187 -6.17 -15.48 -4.71
C ALA A 187 -5.52 -16.35 -3.62
N ARG A 188 -4.38 -16.97 -3.90
CA ARG A 188 -3.75 -17.90 -2.95
C ARG A 188 -2.99 -17.09 -1.92
N ILE A 189 -3.58 -16.96 -0.75
CA ILE A 189 -2.92 -16.35 0.40
C ILE A 189 -2.06 -17.40 1.05
N GLN A 190 -0.80 -17.05 1.27
CA GLN A 190 0.10 -17.86 2.09
C GLN A 190 0.58 -17.02 3.25
N LEU A 191 0.64 -17.65 4.42
CA LEU A 191 1.41 -17.08 5.52
C LEU A 191 2.87 -17.03 5.09
N VAL A 192 3.54 -15.93 5.42
CA VAL A 192 5.00 -15.88 5.31
C VAL A 192 5.55 -16.87 6.35
N PRO A 193 6.45 -17.80 5.97
CA PRO A 193 6.96 -18.82 6.87
C PRO A 193 7.92 -18.19 7.87
N ILE A 194 7.38 -17.65 8.96
CA ILE A 194 8.13 -17.01 10.03
C ILE A 194 8.33 -17.98 11.20
N LYS A 195 9.42 -17.81 11.95
CA LYS A 195 9.64 -18.54 13.20
C LYS A 195 8.97 -17.78 14.35
N ASP A 196 8.64 -18.50 15.42
CA ASP A 196 8.22 -17.87 16.67
C ASP A 196 9.45 -17.29 17.40
N ARG A 197 9.93 -16.14 16.92
CA ARG A 197 11.03 -15.40 17.50
C ARG A 197 10.73 -13.90 17.49
N GLN A 198 11.31 -13.19 18.44
CA GLN A 198 11.25 -11.73 18.50
C GLN A 198 12.67 -11.21 18.59
N LEU A 199 12.99 -10.17 17.82
CA LEU A 199 14.26 -9.47 17.97
C LEU A 199 14.28 -8.78 19.34
N PRO A 200 15.32 -8.97 20.17
CA PRO A 200 15.46 -8.26 21.44
C PRO A 200 15.44 -6.74 21.26
N GLU A 201 14.93 -6.02 22.25
CA GLU A 201 14.87 -4.55 22.23
C GLU A 201 16.26 -3.90 22.07
N GLU A 202 17.29 -4.54 22.62
CA GLU A 202 18.71 -4.15 22.46
C GLU A 202 19.21 -4.19 21.01
N ILE A 203 18.60 -5.03 20.17
CA ILE A 203 18.85 -5.09 18.72
C ILE A 203 17.95 -4.06 18.03
N LEU A 204 16.65 -4.05 18.36
CA LEU A 204 15.67 -3.16 17.73
C LEU A 204 16.03 -1.68 17.88
N SER A 205 16.54 -1.27 19.04
CA SER A 205 17.01 0.09 19.34
C SER A 205 18.26 0.51 18.55
N LYS A 206 19.01 -0.44 17.98
CA LYS A 206 20.18 -0.19 17.12
C LYS A 206 19.83 -0.11 15.64
N LEU A 207 18.59 -0.45 15.26
CA LEU A 207 18.14 -0.42 13.88
C LEU A 207 17.70 0.98 13.48
N GLU A 208 18.30 1.49 12.41
CA GLU A 208 18.04 2.82 11.88
C GLU A 208 17.79 2.80 10.37
N VAL A 209 16.88 3.66 9.92
CA VAL A 209 16.64 3.89 8.49
C VAL A 209 17.95 4.34 7.82
N GLY A 210 18.33 3.67 6.73
CA GLY A 210 19.56 3.91 5.97
C GLY A 210 20.70 2.94 6.27
N MET A 211 20.58 2.10 7.29
CA MET A 211 21.55 1.02 7.53
C MET A 211 21.66 0.09 6.31
N SER A 212 22.89 -0.38 6.05
CA SER A 212 23.14 -1.37 5.01
C SER A 212 22.58 -2.72 5.41
N LEU A 213 22.21 -3.53 4.41
CA LEU A 213 21.77 -4.90 4.61
C LEU A 213 22.79 -5.71 5.44
N GLU A 214 24.07 -5.63 5.11
CA GLU A 214 25.15 -6.31 5.85
C GLU A 214 25.14 -5.99 7.34
N LYS A 215 25.06 -4.70 7.71
CA LYS A 215 25.06 -4.28 9.13
C LYS A 215 23.81 -4.79 9.85
N VAL A 216 22.66 -4.79 9.17
CA VAL A 216 21.41 -5.29 9.76
C VAL A 216 21.45 -6.80 9.95
N LEU A 217 21.91 -7.57 8.97
CA LEU A 217 22.07 -9.02 9.11
C LEU A 217 23.11 -9.39 10.18
N GLY A 218 24.18 -8.62 10.31
CA GLY A 218 25.16 -8.80 11.38
C GLY A 218 24.58 -8.59 12.78
N LEU A 219 23.55 -7.75 12.92
CA LEU A 219 22.82 -7.55 14.18
C LEU A 219 21.72 -8.59 14.39
N CYS A 220 20.89 -8.84 13.37
CA CYS A 220 19.66 -9.64 13.51
C CYS A 220 19.85 -11.14 13.26
N GLY A 221 20.99 -11.54 12.70
CA GLY A 221 21.24 -12.89 12.20
C GLY A 221 20.53 -13.16 10.87
N GLU A 222 20.33 -14.44 10.56
CA GLU A 222 19.61 -14.85 9.34
C GLU A 222 18.11 -14.55 9.46
N PRO A 223 17.46 -14.04 8.38
CA PRO A 223 16.01 -13.88 8.32
C PRO A 223 15.29 -15.23 8.25
N ASP A 224 14.03 -15.28 8.65
CA ASP A 224 13.18 -16.47 8.51
C ASP A 224 12.67 -16.61 7.07
N ALA A 225 12.35 -15.47 6.46
CA ALA A 225 11.88 -15.38 5.08
C ALA A 225 12.34 -14.06 4.46
N VAL A 226 12.49 -14.07 3.14
CA VAL A 226 12.76 -12.88 2.34
C VAL A 226 11.78 -12.85 1.18
N GLU A 227 10.92 -11.83 1.16
CA GLU A 227 10.05 -11.56 0.02
C GLU A 227 10.68 -10.47 -0.85
N THR A 228 10.57 -10.59 -2.17
CA THR A 228 11.10 -9.58 -3.09
C THR A 228 10.01 -9.11 -4.03
N PHE A 229 9.84 -7.79 -4.08
CA PHE A 229 9.05 -7.12 -5.10
C PHE A 229 9.98 -6.44 -6.10
N VAL A 230 9.68 -6.60 -7.38
CA VAL A 230 10.45 -6.00 -8.48
C VAL A 230 9.50 -5.18 -9.33
N ALA A 231 9.83 -3.90 -9.52
CA ALA A 231 9.24 -3.08 -10.55
C ALA A 231 10.32 -2.83 -11.61
N GLU A 232 10.06 -3.22 -12.85
CA GLU A 232 11.00 -3.05 -13.96
C GLU A 232 10.68 -1.80 -14.79
N GLY A 233 11.66 -1.35 -15.57
CA GLY A 233 11.53 -0.20 -16.47
C GLY A 233 11.48 1.15 -15.74
N LEU A 234 11.14 2.21 -16.47
CA LEU A 234 11.05 3.55 -15.89
C LEU A 234 9.91 3.62 -14.86
N GLN A 235 10.27 3.87 -13.60
CA GLN A 235 9.33 3.89 -12.48
C GLN A 235 9.61 5.04 -11.52
N TYR A 236 8.65 5.31 -10.63
CA TYR A 236 8.93 6.04 -9.40
C TYR A 236 9.51 5.09 -8.35
N GLY A 237 10.75 5.33 -7.95
CA GLY A 237 11.38 4.71 -6.80
C GLY A 237 10.82 5.23 -5.46
N VAL A 238 11.47 4.82 -4.37
CA VAL A 238 11.08 5.25 -3.01
C VAL A 238 11.32 6.75 -2.83
N PHE A 239 10.37 7.43 -2.18
CA PHE A 239 10.30 8.90 -2.09
C PHE A 239 10.20 9.60 -3.45
N THR A 240 9.52 8.95 -4.41
CA THR A 240 9.15 9.50 -5.72
C THR A 240 10.30 10.00 -6.58
N ARG A 241 11.50 9.48 -6.33
CA ARG A 241 12.66 9.67 -7.23
C ARG A 241 12.51 8.78 -8.45
N GLU A 242 12.81 9.30 -9.62
CA GLU A 242 12.82 8.49 -10.85
C GLU A 242 13.84 7.36 -10.75
N SER A 243 13.48 6.18 -11.26
CA SER A 243 14.41 5.09 -11.48
C SER A 243 14.27 4.56 -12.91
N ALA A 244 15.31 4.75 -13.71
CA ALA A 244 15.32 4.38 -15.13
C ALA A 244 15.22 2.86 -15.35
N GLY A 245 15.83 2.06 -14.48
CA GLY A 245 15.82 0.59 -14.56
C GLY A 245 14.81 -0.07 -13.60
N GLY A 246 13.98 0.72 -12.93
CA GLY A 246 13.06 0.22 -11.92
C GLY A 246 13.71 0.06 -10.55
N TYR A 247 13.12 -0.72 -9.65
CA TYR A 247 13.66 -0.90 -8.31
C TYR A 247 13.27 -2.25 -7.72
N LYS A 248 14.04 -2.70 -6.72
CA LYS A 248 13.75 -3.89 -5.94
C LYS A 248 13.50 -3.52 -4.50
N ILE A 249 12.41 -4.06 -3.95
CA ILE A 249 12.12 -4.00 -2.52
C ILE A 249 12.27 -5.40 -1.97
N HIS A 250 13.07 -5.55 -0.92
CA HIS A 250 13.18 -6.77 -0.15
C HIS A 250 12.52 -6.58 1.21
N PHE A 251 11.72 -7.55 1.62
CA PHE A 251 11.10 -7.60 2.94
C PHE A 251 11.73 -8.77 3.70
N TYR A 252 12.60 -8.46 4.66
CA TYR A 252 13.29 -9.44 5.49
C TYR A 252 12.50 -9.66 6.78
N PHE A 253 12.09 -10.89 7.04
CA PHE A 253 11.28 -11.24 8.22
C PHE A 253 12.14 -11.85 9.32
N PHE A 254 12.00 -11.33 10.54
CA PHE A 254 12.58 -11.83 11.78
C PHE A 254 11.44 -12.06 12.78
N GLY A 255 10.80 -13.22 12.69
CA GLY A 255 9.49 -13.45 13.28
C GLY A 255 8.46 -12.46 12.75
N ARG A 256 7.80 -11.73 13.65
CA ARG A 256 6.80 -10.70 13.30
C ARG A 256 7.41 -9.34 12.95
N THR A 257 8.71 -9.13 13.12
CA THR A 257 9.37 -7.90 12.67
C THR A 257 9.81 -8.06 11.22
N MET A 258 9.31 -7.19 10.35
CA MET A 258 9.71 -7.10 8.95
C MET A 258 10.53 -5.84 8.71
N LEU A 259 11.68 -5.98 8.07
CA LEU A 259 12.54 -4.88 7.66
C LEU A 259 12.47 -4.72 6.14
N GLU A 260 12.05 -3.53 5.69
CA GLU A 260 11.97 -3.18 4.28
C GLU A 260 13.31 -2.61 3.82
N PHE A 261 13.83 -3.14 2.72
CA PHE A 261 15.05 -2.67 2.07
C PHE A 261 14.78 -2.26 0.64
N VAL A 262 15.28 -1.10 0.25
CA VAL A 262 15.31 -0.65 -1.14
C VAL A 262 16.73 -0.31 -1.52
N ASP A 263 17.20 -0.94 -2.59
CA ASP A 263 18.58 -0.82 -3.09
C ASP A 263 19.63 -1.08 -1.99
N GLY A 264 19.40 -2.12 -1.18
CA GLY A 264 20.29 -2.55 -0.11
C GLY A 264 20.29 -1.68 1.15
N ARG A 265 19.39 -0.70 1.23
CA ARG A 265 19.25 0.22 2.38
C ARG A 265 17.93 0.04 3.11
N MET A 266 17.99 -0.10 4.43
CA MET A 266 16.79 -0.20 5.27
C MET A 266 15.95 1.07 5.14
N ARG A 267 14.64 0.93 4.89
CA ARG A 267 13.69 2.03 4.69
C ARG A 267 12.63 2.11 5.78
N SER A 268 12.18 0.97 6.28
CA SER A 268 11.22 0.93 7.38
C SER A 268 11.36 -0.36 8.18
N ARG A 269 10.84 -0.32 9.40
CA ARG A 269 10.56 -1.48 10.24
C ARG A 269 9.05 -1.59 10.41
N ASN A 270 8.50 -2.76 10.21
CA ASN A 270 7.08 -3.05 10.39
C ASN A 270 6.94 -4.19 11.39
N ASP A 271 6.40 -3.89 12.57
CA ASP A 271 6.17 -4.88 13.62
C ASP A 271 4.73 -5.40 13.50
N TYR A 272 4.57 -6.61 12.98
CA TYR A 272 3.26 -7.19 12.69
C TYR A 272 2.49 -7.56 13.96
N LEU A 273 1.24 -7.11 14.03
CA LEU A 273 0.25 -7.48 15.06
C LEU A 273 -0.64 -8.65 14.60
N SER A 274 -0.70 -8.88 13.29
CA SER A 274 -1.28 -10.08 12.67
C SER A 274 -0.19 -11.05 12.23
N GLU A 275 -0.55 -12.23 11.71
CA GLU A 275 0.43 -13.02 10.97
C GLU A 275 0.68 -12.35 9.60
N PRO A 276 1.94 -12.20 9.18
CA PRO A 276 2.26 -11.60 7.88
C PRO A 276 1.81 -12.52 6.74
N MET A 277 1.10 -11.94 5.78
CA MET A 277 0.59 -12.65 4.61
C MET A 277 1.27 -12.20 3.32
N ARG A 278 1.32 -13.12 2.34
CA ARG A 278 1.69 -12.86 0.95
C ARG A 278 0.63 -13.41 0.00
N ILE A 279 0.47 -12.76 -1.15
CA ILE A 279 -0.36 -13.28 -2.24
C ILE A 279 0.58 -14.01 -3.20
N HIS A 280 0.33 -15.30 -3.38
CA HIS A 280 0.91 -16.13 -4.44
C HIS A 280 -0.13 -16.32 -5.55
N TYR A 281 0.35 -16.52 -6.77
CA TYR A 281 -0.48 -16.75 -7.95
C TYR A 281 -0.28 -18.18 -8.44
#